data_AF-A0A2D8HGP1-F1
#
_entry.id   AF-A0A2D8HGP1-F1
#
_cell.length_a   1.000
_cell.length_b   1.000
_cell.length_c   1.000
_cell.angle_alpha   90.00
_cell.angle_beta   90.00
_cell.angle_gamma   90.00
#
_symmetry.space_group_name_H-M   'P 1'
#
loop_
_entity.id
_entity.type
_entity.pdbx_description
1 polymer ?
#
loop_
_entity_poly.entity_id
_entity_poly.type
_entity_poly.pdbx_seq_one_letter_code
_entity_poly.pdbx_strand_id
1 'polypeptide(L)' 'MKDSGLRIRVERQLREKFLELCREQDRPASQVIREFMREYIERNEQTIANDKNKGRNLERR' A
#
# COMPACT_ATOMS: atom_id res chain seq x y z
N MET A 1 14.67 -12.14 10.43
CA MET A 1 13.67 -11.55 9.52
C MET A 1 14.07 -10.08 9.35
N LYS A 2 14.36 -9.59 8.14
CA LYS A 2 14.81 -8.20 7.94
C LYS A 2 13.58 -7.30 7.84
N ASP A 3 13.22 -6.64 8.94
CA ASP A 3 12.26 -5.55 8.91
C ASP A 3 12.93 -4.32 8.27
N SER A 4 12.46 -3.93 7.08
CA SER A 4 12.89 -2.69 6.42
C SER A 4 11.94 -1.56 6.79
N GLY A 5 12.47 -0.45 7.32
CA GLY A 5 11.69 0.73 7.66
C GLY A 5 11.47 1.64 6.44
N LEU A 6 10.21 1.98 6.14
CA LEU A 6 9.85 2.98 5.13
C LEU A 6 9.49 4.31 5.81
N ARG A 7 10.21 5.39 5.51
CA ARG A 7 9.88 6.74 5.99
C ARG A 7 8.99 7.45 4.97
N ILE A 8 7.73 7.68 5.32
CA ILE A 8 6.76 8.39 4.48
C ILE A 8 6.56 9.80 5.06
N ARG A 9 6.64 10.83 4.22
CA ARG A 9 6.22 12.19 4.58
C ARG A 9 4.79 12.40 4.12
N VAL A 10 3.95 12.85 5.02
CA VAL A 10 2.53 13.15 4.75
C VAL A 10 2.20 14.51 5.35
N GLU A 11 1.13 15.13 4.86
CA GLU A 11 0.63 16.37 5.43
C GLU A 11 0.18 16.16 6.87
N ARG A 12 0.39 17.19 7.69
CA ARG A 12 0.11 17.15 9.13
C ARG A 12 -1.36 16.82 9.40
N GLN A 13 -2.29 17.47 8.69
CA GLN A 13 -3.73 17.27 8.86
C GLN A 13 -4.16 15.84 8.49
N LEU A 14 -3.58 15.27 7.43
CA LEU A 14 -3.87 13.89 7.03
C LEU A 14 -3.42 12.89 8.10
N ARG A 15 -2.22 13.10 8.65
CA ARG A 15 -1.71 12.29 9.77
C ARG A 15 -2.62 12.40 10.99
N GLU A 16 -3.03 13.61 11.37
CA GLU A 16 -3.88 13.84 12.55
C GLU A 16 -5.21 13.08 12.41
N LYS A 17 -5.91 13.23 11.27
CA LYS A 17 -7.16 12.50 11.01
C LYS A 17 -6.96 10.98 10.97
N PHE A 18 -5.90 10.50 10.34
CA PHE A 18 -5.62 9.08 10.28
C PHE A 18 -5.37 8.47 11.67
N LEU A 19 -4.61 9.18 12.52
CA LEU A 19 -4.36 8.74 13.89
C LEU A 19 -5.62 8.78 14.75
N GLU A 20 -6.49 9.77 14.57
CA GLU A 20 -7.77 9.86 15.27
C GLU A 20 -8.68 8.67 14.94
N LEU A 21 -8.84 8.35 13.66
CA LEU A 21 -9.61 7.17 13.22
C LEU A 21 -9.03 5.85 13.73
N CYS A 22 -7.70 5.71 13.73
CA CYS A 22 -7.05 4.53 14.27
C CYS A 22 -7.32 4.37 15.78
N ARG A 23 -7.32 5.48 16.54
CA ARG A 23 -7.65 5.47 17.97
C ARG A 23 -9.10 5.11 18.22
N GLU A 24 -10.03 5.66 17.44
CA GLU A 24 -11.46 5.34 17.56
C GLU A 24 -11.75 3.86 17.29
N GLN A 25 -11.00 3.25 16.37
CA GLN A 25 -11.11 1.83 16.05
C GLN A 25 -10.32 0.93 17.01
N ASP A 26 -9.61 1.48 18.00
CA ASP A 26 -8.70 0.76 18.90
C ASP A 26 -7.63 -0.07 18.16
N ARG A 27 -7.19 0.41 16.98
CA ARG A 27 -6.22 -0.27 16.12
C ARG A 27 -4.93 0.54 15.98
N PRO A 28 -3.75 -0.08 16.09
CA PRO A 28 -2.51 0.64 15.88
C PRO A 28 -2.36 1.06 14.42
N ALA A 29 -2.00 2.33 14.20
CA ALA A 29 -1.82 2.92 12.87
C ALA A 29 -0.90 2.09 11.96
N SER A 30 0.15 1.49 12.51
CA SER A 30 1.06 0.61 11.77
C SER A 30 0.39 -0.66 11.25
N GLN A 31 -0.60 -1.22 11.94
CA GLN A 31 -1.37 -2.38 11.50
C GLN A 31 -2.30 -1.99 10.34
N VAL A 32 -3.02 -0.87 10.49
CA VAL A 32 -3.91 -0.36 9.43
C VAL A 32 -3.14 -0.05 8.15
N ILE A 33 -1.98 0.60 8.25
CA ILE A 33 -1.12 0.87 7.08
C ILE A 33 -0.63 -0.43 6.43
N ARG A 34 -0.24 -1.44 7.21
CA ARG A 34 0.20 -2.73 6.66
C ARG A 34 -0.92 -3.47 5.93
N GLU A 35 -2.13 -3.45 6.49
CA GLU A 35 -3.31 -4.04 5.86
C GLU A 35 -3.68 -3.30 4.57
N PHE A 36 -3.72 -1.96 4.63
CA PHE A 36 -3.96 -1.13 3.45
C PHE A 36 -2.93 -1.37 2.34
N MET A 37 -1.64 -1.51 2.71
CA MET A 37 -0.59 -1.87 1.75
C MET A 37 -0.82 -3.25 1.12
N ARG A 38 -1.24 -4.26 1.90
CA ARG A 38 -1.55 -5.60 1.37
C ARG A 38 -2.71 -5.54 0.40
N GLU A 39 -3.83 -4.93 0.79
CA GLU A 39 -4.99 -4.77 -0.09
C GLU A 39 -4.64 -4.00 -1.37
N TYR A 40 -3.83 -2.94 -1.25
CA TYR A 40 -3.38 -2.17 -2.41
C TYR A 40 -2.54 -3.02 -3.36
N ILE A 41 -1.64 -3.85 -2.83
CA ILE A 41 -0.83 -4.78 -3.63
C ILE A 41 -1.75 -5.82 -4.29
N GLU A 42 -2.63 -6.49 -3.55
CA GLU A 42 -3.51 -7.52 -4.09
C GLU A 42 -4.41 -6.99 -5.21
N ARG A 43 -4.98 -5.78 -5.05
CA ARG A 43 -5.79 -5.12 -6.08
C ARG A 43 -4.96 -4.77 -7.31
N ASN A 44 -3.74 -4.26 -7.14
CA ASN A 44 -2.91 -3.81 -8.26
C ASN A 44 -2.07 -4.92 -8.88
N GLU A 45 -1.78 -6.03 -8.21
CA GLU A 45 -1.09 -7.18 -8.82
C GLU A 45 -1.94 -7.81 -9.92
N GLN A 46 -3.27 -7.81 -9.77
CA GLN A 46 -4.17 -8.22 -10.84
C GLN A 46 -4.07 -7.30 -12.06
N THR A 47 -3.92 -5.99 -11.84
CA THR A 47 -3.75 -4.98 -12.89
C THR A 47 -2.36 -5.04 -13.53
N ILE A 48 -1.30 -5.17 -12.72
CA ILE A 48 0.10 -5.21 -13.17
C ILE A 48 0.41 -6.55 -13.86
N ALA A 49 -0.16 -7.67 -13.42
CA ALA A 49 -0.03 -8.96 -14.11
C ALA A 49 -0.62 -8.90 -15.53
N ASN A 50 -1.76 -8.21 -15.70
CA ASN A 50 -2.35 -7.96 -17.01
C ASN A 50 -1.50 -7.02 -17.88
N ASP A 51 -0.88 -5.99 -17.28
CA ASP A 51 -0.02 -5.04 -18.02
C ASP A 51 1.33 -5.67 -18.42
N LYS A 52 1.94 -6.47 -17.55
CA LYS A 52 3.17 -7.23 -17.86
C LYS A 52 2.96 -8.26 -18.97
N ASN A 53 1.76 -8.84 -19.09
CA ASN A 53 1.44 -9.76 -20.18
C ASN A 53 1.41 -9.03 -21.54
N LYS A 54 0.95 -7.77 -21.55
CA LYS A 54 0.90 -6.91 -22.74
C LYS A 54 2.30 -6.48 -23.20
N GLY A 55 3.19 -6.10 -22.28
CA GLY A 55 4.58 -5.73 -22.60
C GLY A 55 5.42 -6.89 -23.15
N ARG A 56 5.26 -8.11 -22.61
CA ARG A 56 6.00 -9.29 -23.08
C ARG A 56 5.59 -9.78 -24.48
N ASN A 57 4.39 -9.44 -24.95
CA ASN A 57 3.92 -9.83 -26.29
C ASN A 57 4.44 -8.89 -27.38
N LEU A 58 4.79 -7.64 -27.04
CA LEU A 58 5.31 -6.65 -27.98
C LEU A 58 6.80 -6.87 -28.32
N GLU A 59 7.57 -7.43 -27.40
CA GLU A 59 9.02 -7.67 -27.55
C GLU A 59 9.35 -8.96 -28.32
N ARG A 60 8.33 -9.68 -28.81
CA ARG A 60 8.45 -10.90 -29.64
C ARG A 60 7.85 -10.73 -31.05
N ARG A 61 7.79 -9.51 -31.59
CA ARG A 61 7.41 -9.24 -32.99
C ARG A 61 8.48 -8.46 -33.71
#